data_AF-A0A7N0TRD5-F1
#
_entry.id   AF-A0A7N0TRD5-F1
#
_cell.length_a   1.000
_cell.length_b   1.000
_cell.length_c   1.000
_cell.angle_alpha   90.00
_cell.angle_beta   90.00
_cell.angle_gamma   90.00
#
_symmetry.space_group_name_H-M   'P 1'
#
loop_
_entity.id
_entity.type
_entity.pdbx_description
1 polymer ?
#
loop_
_entity_poly.entity_id
_entity_poly.type
_entity_poly.pdbx_seq_one_letter_code
_entity_poly.pdbx_strand_id
1 'polypeptide(L)'
;MAPDGDPQHELTSEFAVRQWIGSAVKSIQWSYGIFWSLSPSQPGVLKWGNGFYNGEMKSRSRSKSEAQQQRDDDEDTCSQRSEQLRELFKSLAASESNNTPPPAPAKKPPPAPAVISLEDLTQSEWFYLLCMSFIFNPGQELPGKAFAKGQPLWLCNAHLADNKVFGRSLLAKVRRYY
;
A
#
# COMPACT_ATOMS: atom_id res chain seq x y z
N MET A 1 22.80 -22.89 -9.24
CA MET A 1 23.26 -21.50 -9.21
C MET A 1 22.21 -20.69 -9.95
N ALA A 2 21.30 -20.03 -9.22
CA ALA A 2 20.35 -19.11 -9.85
C ALA A 2 21.13 -17.86 -10.29
N PRO A 3 20.80 -17.22 -11.43
CA PRO A 3 21.41 -15.95 -11.76
C PRO A 3 20.97 -14.94 -10.69
N ASP A 4 21.94 -14.26 -10.08
CA ASP A 4 21.67 -13.10 -9.24
C ASP A 4 20.80 -12.12 -10.04
N GLY A 5 19.63 -11.80 -9.50
CA GLY A 5 18.67 -10.92 -10.14
C GLY A 5 19.28 -9.56 -10.36
N ASP A 6 19.35 -9.13 -11.61
CA ASP A 6 19.80 -7.78 -11.96
C ASP A 6 18.88 -6.75 -11.26
N PRO A 7 19.42 -5.86 -10.40
CA PRO A 7 18.65 -4.86 -9.68
C PRO A 7 17.79 -3.98 -10.61
N GLN A 8 18.22 -3.80 -11.87
CA GLN A 8 17.48 -3.01 -12.85
C GLN A 8 16.18 -3.72 -13.32
N HIS A 9 16.21 -5.05 -13.43
CA HIS A 9 15.04 -5.84 -13.83
C HIS A 9 13.97 -5.86 -12.73
N GLU A 10 14.40 -5.92 -11.46
CA GLU A 10 13.49 -5.89 -10.30
C GLU A 10 12.82 -4.52 -10.13
N LEU A 11 13.57 -3.42 -10.30
CA LEU A 11 13.01 -2.06 -10.29
C LEU A 11 12.02 -1.83 -11.44
N THR A 12 12.33 -2.35 -12.63
CA THR A 12 11.45 -2.25 -13.80
C THR A 12 10.14 -3.05 -13.58
N SER A 13 10.25 -4.20 -12.93
CA SER A 13 9.10 -5.04 -12.54
C SER A 13 8.23 -4.37 -11.47
N GLU A 14 8.82 -3.79 -10.42
CA GLU A 14 8.07 -3.07 -9.39
C GLU A 14 7.27 -1.89 -9.96
N PHE A 15 7.91 -1.10 -10.83
CA PHE A 15 7.27 0.04 -11.47
C PHE A 15 6.10 -0.41 -12.37
N ALA A 16 6.31 -1.44 -13.19
CA ALA A 16 5.27 -2.00 -14.05
C ALA A 16 4.07 -2.53 -13.25
N VAL A 17 4.31 -3.22 -12.13
CA VAL A 17 3.24 -3.69 -11.24
C VAL A 17 2.46 -2.53 -10.64
N ARG A 18 3.12 -1.45 -10.20
CA ARG A 18 2.43 -0.24 -9.70
C ARG A 18 1.54 0.38 -10.77
N GLN A 19 2.06 0.57 -11.98
CA GLN A 19 1.30 1.16 -13.08
C GLN A 19 0.07 0.31 -13.44
N TRP A 20 0.23 -1.01 -13.47
CA TRP A 20 -0.87 -1.93 -13.72
C TRP A 20 -1.96 -1.85 -12.64
N ILE A 21 -1.57 -1.86 -11.35
CA ILE A 21 -2.52 -1.70 -10.24
C ILE A 21 -3.21 -0.34 -10.33
N GLY A 22 -2.45 0.74 -10.56
CA GLY A 22 -3.00 2.09 -10.66
C GLY A 22 -4.03 2.21 -11.78
N SER A 23 -3.74 1.66 -12.95
CA SER A 23 -4.67 1.61 -14.07
C SER A 23 -5.96 0.87 -13.71
N ALA A 24 -5.84 -0.32 -13.10
CA ALA A 24 -6.99 -1.11 -12.68
C ALA A 24 -7.85 -0.38 -11.63
N VAL A 25 -7.23 0.10 -10.55
CA VAL A 25 -7.90 0.79 -9.43
C VAL A 25 -8.67 2.03 -9.89
N LYS A 26 -8.04 2.85 -10.75
CA LYS A 26 -8.70 4.04 -11.31
C LYS A 26 -9.88 3.68 -12.20
N SER A 27 -9.73 2.66 -13.07
CA SER A 27 -10.78 2.26 -14.01
C SER A 27 -12.10 1.85 -13.33
N ILE A 28 -12.02 1.32 -12.11
CA ILE A 28 -13.17 0.91 -11.29
C ILE A 28 -13.42 1.82 -10.09
N GLN A 29 -12.74 2.97 -10.03
CA GLN A 29 -12.87 3.99 -8.99
C GLN A 29 -12.73 3.46 -7.55
N TRP A 30 -11.81 2.52 -7.34
CA TRP A 30 -11.51 2.01 -6.00
C TRP A 30 -10.55 2.93 -5.26
N SER A 31 -10.57 2.90 -3.94
CA SER A 31 -9.70 3.74 -3.10
C SER A 31 -8.25 3.27 -3.09
N TYR A 32 -7.96 2.00 -3.35
CA TYR A 32 -6.59 1.49 -3.50
C TYR A 32 -6.60 0.09 -4.09
N GLY A 33 -5.42 -0.39 -4.48
CA GLY A 33 -5.15 -1.77 -4.85
C GLY A 33 -3.82 -2.22 -4.26
N ILE A 34 -3.73 -3.50 -3.91
CA ILE A 34 -2.55 -4.09 -3.28
C ILE A 34 -2.24 -5.41 -3.97
N PHE A 35 -0.97 -5.60 -4.32
CA PHE A 35 -0.42 -6.86 -4.76
C PHE A 35 0.34 -7.51 -3.61
N TRP A 36 -0.10 -8.71 -3.23
CA TRP A 36 0.56 -9.55 -2.24
C TRP A 36 1.49 -10.54 -2.95
N SER A 37 2.79 -10.47 -2.68
CA SER A 37 3.79 -11.35 -3.29
C SER A 37 4.07 -12.56 -2.42
N LEU A 38 4.56 -13.64 -3.03
CA LEU A 38 5.05 -14.81 -2.30
C LEU A 38 6.35 -14.48 -1.58
N SER A 39 6.44 -14.85 -0.31
CA SER A 39 7.66 -14.72 0.48
C SER A 39 8.74 -15.68 -0.05
N PRO A 40 9.93 -15.20 -0.45
CA PRO A 40 11.02 -16.07 -0.91
C PRO A 40 11.50 -17.03 0.18
N SER A 41 11.43 -16.61 1.44
CA SER A 41 11.90 -17.38 2.60
C SER A 41 10.86 -18.29 3.23
N GLN A 42 9.58 -18.17 2.86
CA GLN A 42 8.48 -18.88 3.52
C GLN A 42 7.44 -19.32 2.47
N PRO A 43 7.47 -20.60 2.04
CA PRO A 43 6.54 -21.10 1.03
C PRO A 43 5.08 -20.87 1.40
N GLY A 44 4.30 -20.33 0.46
CA GLY A 44 2.87 -20.08 0.62
C GLY A 44 2.50 -18.88 1.49
N VAL A 45 3.47 -18.22 2.14
CA VAL A 45 3.24 -17.00 2.91
C VAL A 45 3.22 -15.80 1.97
N LEU A 46 2.18 -14.97 2.10
CA LEU A 46 2.02 -13.74 1.33
C LEU A 46 2.52 -12.54 2.14
N LYS A 47 3.27 -11.66 1.48
CA LYS A 47 3.77 -10.40 2.02
C LYS A 47 3.35 -9.25 1.12
N TRP A 48 3.43 -8.02 1.64
CA TRP A 48 3.29 -6.84 0.80
C TRP A 48 4.31 -6.90 -0.34
N GLY A 49 3.82 -6.91 -1.58
CA GLY A 49 4.66 -6.76 -2.76
C GLY A 49 4.58 -5.33 -3.27
N ASN A 50 3.38 -4.88 -3.60
CA ASN A 50 3.19 -3.56 -4.19
C ASN A 50 1.79 -3.00 -3.96
N GLY A 51 1.55 -1.74 -4.31
CA GLY A 51 0.22 -1.14 -4.21
C GLY A 51 0.11 0.25 -4.83
N PHE A 52 -1.13 0.69 -4.97
CA PHE A 52 -1.49 2.02 -5.46
C PHE A 52 -2.66 2.57 -4.65
N TYR A 53 -2.54 3.80 -4.17
CA TYR A 53 -3.56 4.52 -3.42
C TYR A 53 -4.26 5.56 -4.31
N ASN A 54 -5.58 5.52 -4.30
CA ASN A 54 -6.51 6.35 -5.09
C ASN A 54 -7.68 6.87 -4.21
N GLY A 55 -7.53 6.84 -2.88
CA GLY A 55 -8.60 7.17 -1.93
C GLY A 55 -8.72 8.67 -1.70
N GLU A 56 -9.92 9.15 -1.30
CA GLU A 56 -10.33 10.54 -1.03
C GLU A 56 -9.50 11.70 -1.64
N MET A 57 -8.98 11.53 -2.86
CA MET A 57 -8.63 12.63 -3.75
C MET A 57 -9.95 13.01 -4.40
N LYS A 58 -10.74 13.83 -3.69
CA LYS A 58 -12.11 14.18 -4.05
C LYS A 58 -12.18 14.65 -5.51
N SER A 59 -12.61 13.76 -6.41
CA SER A 59 -13.13 14.12 -7.71
C SER A 59 -14.37 14.98 -7.46
N ARG A 60 -14.17 16.29 -7.58
CA ARG A 60 -15.23 17.27 -7.70
C ARG A 60 -16.05 16.86 -8.93
N SER A 61 -17.28 16.42 -8.69
CA SER A 61 -18.27 16.16 -9.75
C SER A 61 -18.23 17.27 -10.79
N ARG A 62 -17.86 16.92 -12.04
CA ARG A 62 -18.00 17.81 -13.20
C ARG A 62 -17.69 17.16 -14.55
N SER A 63 -18.13 17.88 -15.57
CA SER A 63 -18.42 17.51 -16.95
C SER A 63 -17.32 16.73 -17.71
N LYS A 64 -17.74 15.95 -18.73
CA LYS A 64 -16.88 15.07 -19.56
C LYS A 64 -15.64 15.73 -20.18
N SER A 65 -15.63 17.05 -20.37
CA SER A 65 -14.52 17.81 -20.95
C SER A 65 -13.42 18.16 -19.94
N GLU A 66 -13.77 18.39 -18.67
CA GLU A 66 -12.79 18.64 -17.59
C GLU A 66 -12.16 17.33 -17.10
N ALA A 67 -12.84 16.20 -17.32
CA ALA A 67 -12.41 14.87 -16.90
C ALA A 67 -11.25 14.26 -17.71
N GLN A 68 -10.75 14.90 -18.77
CA GLN A 68 -9.60 14.40 -19.53
C GLN A 68 -8.29 15.03 -19.04
N GLN A 69 -8.25 16.36 -18.87
CA GLN A 69 -7.08 17.08 -18.33
C GLN A 69 -6.86 16.78 -16.84
N GLN A 70 -7.94 16.60 -16.08
CA GLN A 70 -7.83 16.19 -14.67
C GLN A 70 -7.27 14.77 -14.51
N ARG A 71 -7.42 13.87 -15.49
CA ARG A 71 -6.98 12.47 -15.34
C ARG A 71 -5.46 12.31 -15.34
N ASP A 72 -4.76 13.15 -16.09
CA ASP A 72 -3.30 13.13 -16.13
C ASP A 72 -2.73 13.79 -14.86
N ASP A 73 -3.32 14.91 -14.40
CA ASP A 73 -2.94 15.56 -13.14
C ASP A 73 -3.26 14.70 -11.89
N ASP A 74 -4.41 14.03 -11.89
CA ASP A 74 -4.80 13.08 -10.83
C ASP A 74 -3.89 11.85 -10.86
N GLU A 75 -3.38 11.44 -12.02
CA GLU A 75 -2.45 10.31 -12.14
C GLU A 75 -1.14 10.57 -11.41
N ASP A 76 -0.52 11.72 -11.68
CA ASP A 76 0.72 12.12 -11.03
C ASP A 76 0.50 12.34 -9.53
N THR A 77 -0.64 12.91 -9.14
CA THR A 77 -0.99 13.14 -7.73
C THR A 77 -1.20 11.84 -6.95
N CYS A 78 -1.97 10.89 -7.48
CA CYS A 78 -2.20 9.58 -6.83
C CYS A 78 -0.91 8.77 -6.71
N SER A 79 -0.09 8.79 -7.78
CA SER A 79 1.20 8.11 -7.81
C SER A 79 2.15 8.69 -6.76
N GLN A 80 2.25 10.02 -6.70
CA GLN A 80 3.04 10.73 -5.69
C GLN A 80 2.57 10.39 -4.28
N ARG A 81 1.25 10.41 -4.03
CA ARG A 81 0.69 10.07 -2.71
C ARG A 81 1.01 8.64 -2.30
N SER A 82 0.91 7.69 -3.24
CA SER A 82 1.27 6.28 -3.02
C SER A 82 2.74 6.11 -2.64
N GLU A 83 3.63 6.88 -3.27
CA GLU A 83 5.06 6.86 -2.97
C GLU A 83 5.36 7.48 -1.60
N GLN A 84 4.74 8.61 -1.26
CA GLN A 84 4.91 9.23 0.06
C GLN A 84 4.49 8.29 1.20
N LEU A 85 3.38 7.56 1.03
CA LEU A 85 2.93 6.54 2.01
C LEU A 85 3.92 5.37 2.11
N ARG A 86 4.51 4.95 0.98
CA ARG A 86 5.54 3.90 0.95
C ARG A 86 6.80 4.33 1.70
N GLU A 87 7.30 5.53 1.42
CA GLU A 87 8.50 6.06 2.06
C GLU A 87 8.29 6.30 3.55
N LEU A 88 7.12 6.81 3.96
CA LEU A 88 6.77 6.92 5.37
C LEU A 88 6.80 5.54 6.06
N PHE A 89 6.19 4.51 5.46
CA PHE A 89 6.26 3.15 6.00
C PHE A 89 7.70 2.63 6.14
N LYS A 90 8.54 2.81 5.11
CA LYS A 90 9.95 2.42 5.15
C LYS A 90 10.71 3.13 6.29
N SER A 91 10.46 4.43 6.49
CA SER A 91 11.10 5.20 7.56
C SER A 91 10.74 4.67 8.95
N LEU A 92 9.47 4.29 9.16
CA LEU A 92 8.98 3.70 10.41
C LEU A 92 9.61 2.32 10.65
N ALA A 93 9.62 1.46 9.61
CA ALA A 93 10.20 0.13 9.69
C ALA A 93 11.72 0.15 9.95
N ALA A 94 12.43 1.13 9.38
CA ALA A 94 13.86 1.30 9.62
C ALA A 94 14.18 1.79 11.04
N SER A 95 13.31 2.62 11.64
CA SER A 95 13.48 3.10 13.02
C SER A 95 13.38 1.96 14.05
N GLU A 96 12.45 1.02 13.86
CA GLU A 96 12.27 -0.14 14.75
C GLU A 96 13.46 -1.12 14.74
N SER A 97 14.23 -1.15 13.65
CA SER A 97 15.40 -2.02 13.50
C SER A 97 16.66 -1.49 14.21
N ASN A 98 16.67 -0.24 14.66
CA ASN A 98 17.86 0.43 15.18
C ASN A 98 17.82 0.58 16.72
N ASN A 99 17.99 -0.53 17.43
CA ASN A 99 18.32 -0.53 18.87
C ASN A 99 19.82 -0.35 19.17
N THR A 100 20.59 0.18 18.22
CA THR A 100 22.04 0.41 18.37
C THR A 100 22.30 1.90 18.63
N PRO A 101 23.15 2.29 19.59
CA PRO A 101 23.44 3.70 19.85
C PRO A 101 24.00 4.37 18.58
N PRO A 102 23.66 5.63 18.29
CA PRO A 102 24.09 6.29 17.06
C PRO A 102 25.61 6.47 17.05
N PRO A 103 26.31 6.15 15.94
CA PRO A 103 27.63 6.71 15.70
C PRO A 103 27.50 8.22 15.39
N ALA A 104 28.58 8.94 15.67
CA ALA A 104 28.82 10.39 15.57
C ALA A 104 28.22 11.09 14.31
N PRO A 105 28.04 12.44 14.32
CA PRO A 105 27.17 13.14 13.39
C PRO A 105 27.74 13.14 11.97
N ALA A 106 27.32 12.18 11.14
CA ALA A 106 27.53 12.22 9.71
C ALA A 106 26.42 13.06 9.06
N LYS A 107 26.85 13.90 8.11
CA LYS A 107 26.09 14.88 7.32
C LYS A 107 24.59 14.53 7.15
N LYS A 108 23.73 15.49 7.50
CA LYS A 108 22.28 15.44 7.25
C LYS A 108 22.02 14.92 5.83
N PRO A 109 21.27 13.81 5.66
CA PRO A 109 20.82 13.40 4.34
C PRO A 109 19.97 14.54 3.71
N PRO A 110 19.93 14.63 2.38
CA PRO A 110 19.16 15.67 1.69
C PRO A 110 17.70 15.66 2.15
N PRO A 111 17.00 16.81 2.14
CA PRO A 111 15.60 16.85 2.56
C PRO A 111 14.80 15.88 1.68
N ALA A 112 14.30 14.81 2.29
CA ALA A 112 13.39 13.89 1.64
C ALA A 112 12.17 14.67 1.12
N PRO A 113 11.60 14.29 -0.04
CA PRO A 113 10.39 14.92 -0.56
C PRO A 113 9.34 14.95 0.55
N ALA A 114 8.76 16.11 0.80
CA ALA A 114 7.87 16.44 1.93
C ALA A 114 7.22 15.19 2.55
N VAL A 115 7.87 14.66 3.59
CA VAL A 115 7.42 13.45 4.27
C VAL A 115 6.13 13.82 4.98
N ILE A 116 5.03 13.17 4.59
CA ILE A 116 3.74 13.39 5.24
C ILE A 116 3.88 12.98 6.70
N SER A 117 3.45 13.82 7.64
CA SER A 117 3.47 13.46 9.05
C SER A 117 2.45 12.37 9.35
N LEU A 118 2.74 11.56 10.36
CA LEU A 118 1.87 10.47 10.79
C LEU A 118 0.49 10.99 11.22
N GLU A 119 0.48 12.17 11.82
CA GLU A 119 -0.70 12.89 12.31
C GLU A 119 -1.59 13.39 11.17
N ASP A 120 -1.00 13.71 10.02
CA ASP A 120 -1.67 14.32 8.87
C ASP A 120 -2.35 13.29 7.94
N LEU A 121 -2.20 12.00 8.22
CA LEU A 121 -2.85 10.95 7.45
C LEU A 121 -4.36 10.96 7.65
N THR A 122 -5.13 10.70 6.61
CA THR A 122 -6.56 10.36 6.74
C THR A 122 -6.73 8.94 7.31
N GLN A 123 -7.96 8.55 7.69
CA GLN A 123 -8.23 7.18 8.13
C GLN A 123 -7.91 6.14 7.05
N SER A 124 -8.24 6.44 5.79
CA SER A 124 -8.00 5.55 4.66
C SER A 124 -6.52 5.40 4.34
N GLU A 125 -5.75 6.48 4.43
CA GLU A 125 -4.29 6.44 4.23
C GLU A 125 -3.58 5.70 5.34
N TRP A 126 -4.01 5.93 6.59
CA TRP A 126 -3.53 5.16 7.73
C TRP A 126 -3.74 3.66 7.52
N PHE A 127 -4.96 3.27 7.13
CA PHE A 127 -5.30 1.87 6.89
C PHE A 127 -4.48 1.27 5.74
N TYR A 128 -4.29 2.02 4.65
CA TYR A 128 -3.45 1.61 3.52
C TYR A 128 -1.99 1.43 3.93
N LEU A 129 -1.43 2.36 4.72
CA LEU A 129 -0.08 2.29 5.25
C LEU A 129 0.09 1.07 6.18
N LEU A 130 -0.87 0.82 7.08
CA LEU A 130 -0.85 -0.37 7.93
C LEU A 130 -0.85 -1.67 7.11
N CYS A 131 -1.51 -1.67 5.94
CA CYS A 131 -1.53 -2.85 5.09
C CYS A 131 -0.12 -3.29 4.64
N MET A 132 0.83 -2.37 4.54
CA MET A 132 2.21 -2.69 4.15
C MET A 132 2.92 -3.58 5.19
N SER A 133 2.45 -3.61 6.44
CA SER A 133 3.03 -4.45 7.50
C SER A 133 2.47 -5.88 7.55
N PHE A 134 1.37 -6.17 6.85
CA PHE A 134 0.71 -7.46 6.99
C PHE A 134 1.41 -8.59 6.25
N ILE A 135 1.32 -9.77 6.88
CA ILE A 135 1.76 -11.05 6.36
C ILE A 135 0.58 -12.02 6.51
N PHE A 136 0.32 -12.83 5.48
CA PHE A 136 -0.75 -13.82 5.51
C PHE A 136 -0.20 -15.21 5.28
N ASN A 137 -0.44 -16.11 6.23
CA ASN A 137 -0.22 -17.54 6.02
C ASN A 137 -1.30 -18.12 5.08
N PRO A 138 -1.05 -19.30 4.46
CA PRO A 138 -2.06 -19.99 3.68
C PRO A 138 -3.37 -20.15 4.47
N GLY A 139 -4.50 -19.76 3.87
CA GLY A 139 -5.82 -19.85 4.51
C GLY A 139 -6.12 -18.77 5.56
N GLN A 140 -5.21 -17.83 5.81
CA GLN A 140 -5.41 -16.75 6.77
C GLN A 140 -6.10 -15.53 6.13
N GLU A 141 -7.14 -15.03 6.78
CA GLU A 141 -7.94 -13.88 6.32
C GLU A 141 -8.33 -13.96 4.83
N LEU A 142 -8.68 -12.83 4.20
CA LEU A 142 -9.07 -12.78 2.80
C LEU A 142 -7.91 -13.13 1.84
N PRO A 143 -6.72 -12.49 1.90
CA PRO A 143 -5.65 -12.78 0.94
C PRO A 143 -5.15 -14.22 1.02
N GLY A 144 -4.91 -14.75 2.22
CA GLY A 144 -4.45 -16.11 2.41
C GLY A 144 -5.50 -17.16 2.03
N LYS A 145 -6.80 -16.92 2.28
CA LYS A 145 -7.88 -17.82 1.83
C LYS A 145 -8.07 -17.80 0.32
N ALA A 146 -8.03 -16.63 -0.30
CA ALA A 146 -8.17 -16.49 -1.75
C ALA A 146 -7.04 -17.22 -2.48
N PHE A 147 -5.80 -17.03 -2.02
CA PHE A 147 -4.63 -17.70 -2.56
C PHE A 147 -4.68 -19.22 -2.36
N ALA A 148 -4.96 -19.70 -1.14
CA ALA A 148 -5.03 -21.13 -0.85
C ALA A 148 -6.13 -21.87 -1.63
N LYS A 149 -7.24 -21.19 -1.94
CA LYS A 149 -8.35 -21.75 -2.74
C LYS A 149 -8.16 -21.57 -4.25
N GLY A 150 -7.27 -20.68 -4.69
CA GLY A 150 -7.14 -20.28 -6.10
C GLY A 150 -8.41 -19.64 -6.66
N GLN A 151 -9.18 -18.93 -5.83
CA GLN A 151 -10.49 -18.37 -6.19
C GLN A 151 -10.62 -16.92 -5.71
N PRO A 152 -11.29 -16.04 -6.48
CA PRO A 152 -11.59 -14.70 -6.02
C PRO A 152 -12.54 -14.74 -4.81
N LEU A 153 -12.28 -13.88 -3.82
CA LEU A 153 -13.14 -13.71 -2.65
C LEU A 153 -13.55 -12.25 -2.55
N TRP A 154 -14.84 -12.02 -2.31
CA TRP A 154 -15.42 -10.68 -2.17
C TRP A 154 -16.05 -10.53 -0.79
N LEU A 155 -15.76 -9.42 -0.11
CA LEU A 155 -16.37 -9.08 1.17
C LEU A 155 -17.00 -7.68 1.08
N CYS A 156 -18.33 -7.65 1.05
CA CYS A 156 -19.09 -6.41 1.22
C CYS A 156 -19.13 -6.02 2.70
N ASN A 157 -19.23 -4.71 2.98
CA ASN A 157 -19.43 -4.19 4.34
C ASN A 157 -18.41 -4.72 5.34
N ALA A 158 -17.13 -4.74 4.96
CA ALA A 158 -16.06 -5.31 5.78
C ALA A 158 -15.95 -4.69 7.20
N HIS A 159 -16.43 -3.45 7.38
CA HIS A 159 -16.55 -2.81 8.69
C HIS A 159 -17.59 -3.49 9.61
N LEU A 160 -18.55 -4.24 9.08
CA LEU A 160 -19.52 -5.02 9.86
C LEU A 160 -19.11 -6.49 10.01
N ALA A 161 -18.06 -6.93 9.34
CA ALA A 161 -17.63 -8.32 9.38
C ALA A 161 -17.11 -8.70 10.78
N ASP A 162 -17.38 -9.94 11.17
CA ASP A 162 -16.81 -10.55 12.37
C ASP A 162 -15.27 -10.55 12.29
N ASN A 163 -14.60 -10.27 13.41
CA ASN A 163 -13.14 -10.19 13.46
C ASN A 163 -12.44 -11.53 13.13
N LYS A 164 -13.14 -12.67 13.26
CA LYS A 164 -12.67 -13.99 12.83
C LYS A 164 -12.66 -14.12 11.30
N VAL A 165 -13.51 -13.36 10.61
CA VAL A 165 -13.59 -13.36 9.14
C VAL A 165 -12.61 -12.34 8.56
N PHE A 166 -12.55 -11.15 9.16
CA PHE A 166 -11.65 -10.07 8.77
C PHE A 166 -11.11 -9.37 10.02
N GLY A 167 -9.93 -9.79 10.49
CA GLY A 167 -9.31 -9.27 11.72
C GLY A 167 -8.99 -7.78 11.64
N ARG A 168 -8.80 -7.28 10.41
CA ARG A 168 -8.57 -5.86 10.10
C ARG A 168 -9.84 -4.99 10.11
N SER A 169 -11.02 -5.57 10.32
CA SER A 169 -12.29 -4.82 10.44
C SER A 169 -12.24 -3.75 11.55
N LEU A 170 -11.50 -4.03 12.63
CA LEU A 170 -11.29 -3.09 13.73
C LEU A 170 -10.40 -1.91 13.30
N LEU A 171 -9.31 -2.17 12.57
CA LEU A 171 -8.41 -1.13 12.09
C LEU A 171 -9.11 -0.15 11.14
N ALA A 172 -10.10 -0.62 10.39
CA ALA A 172 -10.94 0.24 9.55
C ALA A 172 -11.91 1.15 10.35
N LYS A 173 -12.07 0.96 11.68
CA LYS A 173 -12.95 1.75 12.56
C LYS A 173 -12.22 2.78 13.42
N VAL A 174 -10.94 2.58 13.71
CA VAL A 174 -10.22 3.36 14.74
C VAL A 174 -9.67 4.67 14.17
N ARG A 175 -10.52 5.70 14.09
CA ARG A 175 -10.08 7.10 14.33
C ARG A 175 -11.22 8.08 14.65
N ARG A 176 -12.28 7.60 15.31
CA ARG A 176 -13.38 8.46 15.78
C ARG A 176 -13.20 9.00 17.21
N TYR A 177 -12.03 8.83 17.81
CA TYR A 177 -11.77 9.31 19.17
C TYR A 177 -10.42 9.97 19.24
N TYR A 178 -10.37 11.27 18.94
CA TYR A 178 -9.60 12.30 19.66
C TYR A 178 -10.24 13.66 19.35
#